data_AF-A0A2H1FMV2-F1
#
_entry.id   AF-A0A2H1FMV2-F1
#
_cell.length_a   1.000
_cell.length_b   1.000
_cell.length_c   1.000
_cell.angle_alpha   90.00
_cell.angle_beta   90.00
_cell.angle_gamma   90.00
#
_symmetry.space_group_name_H-M   'P 1'
#
loop_
_entity.id
_entity.type
_entity.pdbx_description
1 polymer ?
#
loop_
_entity_poly.entity_id
_entity_poly.type
_entity_poly.pdbx_seq_one_letter_code
_entity_poly.pdbx_strand_id
1 'polypeptide(L)'
;MVGGRATVEWAEYLEDAETGGNMLTIPVGHLYDSISIVVGELQSLAATVSTQTKIVDVSPGDGVKGGTPKKIQRTAVDHVSFSGLLSSGAQSSVVVYGGEPFPGEPHLIWRIEGEKGVLDVRAKHTFAINMSVGDIKVRLQDFASGEVKEIEIQDDQPGPVGNVGRLYEAFADGEKVPDWKDAVMRHSWVDAVERSSRIYSDGLRW
;
A
#
# COMPACT_ATOMS: atom_id res chain seq x y z
N MET A 1 -5.46 -8.64 -8.09
CA MET A 1 -5.09 -7.56 -7.14
C MET A 1 -6.22 -6.53 -7.10
N VAL A 2 -6.53 -5.95 -5.93
CA VAL A 2 -7.55 -4.88 -5.80
C VAL A 2 -7.19 -3.72 -6.74
N GLY A 3 -8.19 -3.11 -7.37
CA GLY A 3 -7.99 -2.06 -8.36
C GLY A 3 -7.62 -2.55 -9.78
N GLY A 4 -7.48 -3.87 -10.00
CA GLY A 4 -7.21 -4.45 -11.31
C GLY A 4 -8.43 -4.52 -12.25
N ARG A 5 -8.29 -5.16 -13.42
CA ARG A 5 -9.40 -5.31 -14.40
C ARG A 5 -10.36 -6.45 -14.09
N ALA A 6 -10.02 -7.31 -13.13
CA ALA A 6 -10.81 -8.45 -12.75
C ALA A 6 -10.75 -8.67 -11.24
N THR A 7 -11.84 -9.21 -10.71
CA THR A 7 -11.99 -9.60 -9.31
C THR A 7 -12.81 -10.89 -9.21
N VAL A 8 -13.00 -11.38 -7.99
CA VAL A 8 -13.81 -12.55 -7.66
C VAL A 8 -15.02 -12.09 -6.86
N GLU A 9 -16.12 -12.84 -6.93
CA GLU A 9 -17.41 -12.45 -6.34
C GLU A 9 -17.32 -12.08 -4.84
N TRP A 10 -16.53 -12.81 -4.05
CA TRP A 10 -16.37 -12.48 -2.62
C TRP A 10 -15.63 -11.16 -2.35
N ALA A 11 -14.86 -10.67 -3.32
CA ALA A 11 -14.10 -9.43 -3.25
C ALA A 11 -14.76 -8.28 -4.02
N GLU A 12 -15.94 -8.49 -4.60
CA GLU A 12 -16.63 -7.51 -5.43
C GLU A 12 -16.96 -6.22 -4.68
N TYR A 13 -17.28 -6.32 -3.39
CA TYR A 13 -17.57 -5.16 -2.55
C TYR A 13 -16.39 -4.17 -2.44
N LEU A 14 -15.15 -4.61 -2.71
CA LEU A 14 -13.97 -3.76 -2.72
C LEU A 14 -13.94 -2.77 -3.89
N GLU A 15 -14.82 -2.97 -4.88
CA GLU A 15 -14.95 -2.12 -6.07
C GLU A 15 -15.94 -0.96 -5.87
N ASP A 16 -16.64 -0.95 -4.74
CA ASP A 16 -17.60 0.08 -4.35
C ASP A 16 -17.03 0.99 -3.26
N ALA A 17 -16.97 2.29 -3.55
CA ALA A 17 -16.49 3.32 -2.64
C ALA A 17 -17.28 3.43 -1.33
N GLU A 18 -18.55 3.01 -1.31
CA GLU A 18 -19.43 3.18 -0.14
C GLU A 18 -19.26 2.09 0.93
N THR A 19 -18.53 1.01 0.64
CA THR A 19 -18.44 -0.16 1.54
C THR A 19 -17.41 0.01 2.67
N GLY A 20 -16.60 1.06 2.62
CA GLY A 20 -15.46 1.30 3.54
C GLY A 20 -14.24 0.41 3.26
N GLY A 21 -14.39 -0.68 2.52
CA GLY A 21 -13.29 -1.52 2.05
C GLY A 21 -12.97 -1.23 0.59
N ASN A 22 -11.78 -0.70 0.30
CA ASN A 22 -11.33 -0.44 -1.07
C ASN A 22 -9.80 -0.32 -1.14
N MET A 23 -9.25 -0.02 -2.32
CA MET A 23 -7.81 0.11 -2.52
C MET A 23 -7.18 1.20 -1.61
N LEU A 24 -7.86 2.32 -1.42
CA LEU A 24 -7.33 3.43 -0.64
C LEU A 24 -7.32 3.11 0.86
N THR A 25 -8.41 2.54 1.39
CA THR A 25 -8.56 2.27 2.82
C THR A 25 -7.77 1.05 3.28
N ILE A 26 -7.61 0.04 2.43
CA ILE A 26 -6.99 -1.24 2.81
C ILE A 26 -5.51 -1.33 2.36
N PRO A 27 -5.16 -1.65 1.10
CA PRO A 27 -3.76 -1.89 0.74
C PRO A 27 -2.92 -0.62 0.83
N VAL A 28 -3.43 0.53 0.37
CA VAL A 28 -2.71 1.82 0.48
C VAL A 28 -2.59 2.26 1.93
N GLY A 29 -3.65 2.07 2.73
CA GLY A 29 -3.63 2.32 4.17
C GLY A 29 -2.54 1.51 4.88
N HIS A 30 -2.52 0.19 4.71
CA HIS A 30 -1.50 -0.69 5.30
C HIS A 30 -0.08 -0.40 4.78
N LEU A 31 0.08 -0.08 3.50
CA LEU A 31 1.36 0.32 2.93
C LEU A 31 1.89 1.57 3.62
N TYR A 32 1.08 2.63 3.70
CA TYR A 32 1.53 3.87 4.30
C TYR A 32 1.74 3.72 5.81
N ASP A 33 0.93 2.92 6.50
CA ASP A 33 1.14 2.59 7.91
C ASP A 33 2.51 1.97 8.17
N SER A 34 2.89 1.01 7.33
CA SER A 34 4.22 0.39 7.39
C SER A 34 5.33 1.41 7.12
N ILE A 35 5.11 2.34 6.17
CA ILE A 35 6.08 3.40 5.85
C ILE A 35 6.21 4.38 7.02
N SER A 36 5.10 4.84 7.61
CA SER A 36 5.12 5.90 8.63
C SER A 36 5.72 5.42 9.95
N ILE A 37 5.61 4.14 10.27
CA ILE A 37 6.34 3.52 11.39
C ILE A 37 7.87 3.64 11.20
N VAL A 38 8.37 3.55 9.96
CA VAL A 38 9.81 3.55 9.68
C VAL A 38 10.38 4.95 9.52
N VAL A 39 9.69 5.84 8.78
CA VAL A 39 10.22 7.17 8.42
C VAL A 39 9.46 8.35 9.02
N GLY A 40 8.42 8.09 9.80
CA GLY A 40 7.55 9.09 10.42
C GLY A 40 6.33 9.48 9.58
N GLU A 41 5.42 10.23 10.19
CA GLU A 41 4.19 10.72 9.57
C GLU A 41 4.45 11.94 8.68
N LEU A 42 3.63 12.08 7.62
CA LEU A 42 3.60 13.29 6.79
C LEU A 42 3.05 14.48 7.59
N GLN A 43 3.75 15.61 7.53
CA GLN A 43 3.33 16.91 8.06
C GLN A 43 2.62 17.78 7.02
N SER A 44 2.79 17.46 5.74
CA SER A 44 2.06 18.06 4.62
C SER A 44 1.62 16.99 3.62
N LEU A 45 0.53 17.21 2.91
CA LEU A 45 -0.06 16.21 2.02
C LEU A 45 -0.69 16.85 0.79
N ALA A 46 -0.11 16.59 -0.38
CA ALA A 46 -0.72 16.81 -1.68
C ALA A 46 -1.04 15.45 -2.30
N ALA A 47 -2.29 15.23 -2.72
CA ALA A 47 -2.71 13.95 -3.29
C ALA A 47 -3.52 14.10 -4.58
N THR A 48 -3.51 13.06 -5.40
CA THR A 48 -4.42 12.86 -6.53
C THR A 48 -4.93 11.43 -6.45
N VAL A 49 -6.25 11.27 -6.52
CA VAL A 49 -6.89 9.94 -6.54
C VAL A 49 -7.82 9.86 -7.74
N SER A 50 -7.96 8.67 -8.32
CA SER A 50 -8.83 8.46 -9.47
C SER A 50 -9.23 7.00 -9.67
N THR A 51 -10.29 6.82 -10.44
CA THR A 51 -10.75 5.51 -10.93
C THR A 51 -10.47 5.43 -12.43
N GLN A 52 -9.38 4.76 -12.80
CA GLN A 52 -8.94 4.60 -14.19
C GLN A 52 -9.54 3.36 -14.84
N THR A 53 -9.80 2.30 -14.08
CA THR A 53 -10.43 1.07 -14.55
C THR A 53 -11.90 1.06 -14.11
N LYS A 54 -12.77 1.55 -14.99
CA LYS A 54 -14.21 1.73 -14.72
C LYS A 54 -15.02 0.43 -14.73
N ILE A 55 -14.65 -0.53 -15.58
CA ILE A 55 -15.37 -1.78 -15.75
C ILE A 55 -14.50 -2.92 -15.26
N VAL A 56 -15.04 -3.73 -14.35
CA VAL A 56 -14.33 -4.86 -13.73
C VAL A 56 -15.06 -6.15 -14.06
N ASP A 57 -14.29 -7.16 -14.47
CA ASP A 57 -14.79 -8.52 -14.68
C ASP A 57 -14.83 -9.29 -13.36
N VAL A 58 -16.01 -9.66 -12.89
CA VAL A 58 -16.21 -10.44 -11.65
C VAL A 58 -16.43 -11.90 -12.02
N SER A 59 -15.51 -12.75 -11.57
CA SER A 59 -15.60 -14.19 -11.77
C SER A 59 -16.37 -14.87 -10.62
N PRO A 60 -17.26 -15.83 -10.90
CA PRO A 60 -17.90 -16.64 -9.87
C PRO A 60 -16.85 -17.56 -9.24
N GLY A 61 -16.27 -17.13 -8.12
CA GLY A 61 -15.33 -17.90 -7.31
C GLY A 61 -13.92 -18.10 -7.88
N ASP A 62 -13.04 -18.51 -6.98
CA ASP A 62 -11.64 -18.86 -7.19
C ASP A 62 -11.52 -20.15 -8.01
N GLY A 63 -11.50 -20.00 -9.33
CA GLY A 63 -11.08 -21.08 -10.23
C GLY A 63 -12.16 -21.71 -11.11
N VAL A 64 -13.36 -21.11 -11.22
CA VAL A 64 -14.34 -21.54 -12.25
C VAL A 64 -13.82 -21.13 -13.63
N LYS A 65 -13.00 -22.02 -14.23
CA LYS A 65 -12.67 -21.95 -15.64
C LYS A 65 -13.94 -22.26 -16.44
N GLY A 66 -14.52 -21.24 -17.06
CA GLY A 66 -15.60 -21.40 -18.04
C GLY A 66 -16.90 -20.65 -17.77
N GLY A 67 -16.98 -19.83 -16.71
CA GLY A 67 -18.07 -18.87 -16.54
C GLY A 67 -17.80 -17.57 -17.30
N THR A 68 -18.82 -16.97 -17.92
CA THR A 68 -18.71 -15.59 -18.42
C THR A 68 -18.68 -14.65 -17.21
N PRO A 69 -17.60 -13.86 -16.99
CA PRO A 69 -17.57 -12.91 -15.90
C PRO A 69 -18.71 -11.91 -16.03
N LYS A 70 -19.36 -11.58 -14.91
CA LYS A 70 -20.26 -10.40 -14.91
C LYS A 70 -19.39 -9.15 -14.93
N LYS A 71 -19.89 -8.09 -15.56
CA LYS A 71 -19.22 -6.79 -15.58
C LYS A 71 -19.89 -5.87 -14.58
N ILE A 72 -19.09 -5.24 -13.72
CA ILE A 72 -19.57 -4.21 -12.79
C ILE A 72 -18.88 -2.88 -13.06
N GLN A 73 -19.54 -1.80 -12.62
CA GLN A 73 -18.96 -0.46 -12.63
C GLN A 73 -18.22 -0.24 -11.30
N ARG A 74 -16.91 0.00 -11.35
CA ARG A 74 -16.13 0.44 -10.19
C ARG A 74 -16.44 1.89 -9.87
N THR A 75 -16.67 2.17 -8.59
CA THR A 75 -16.72 3.52 -8.02
C THR A 75 -15.53 3.78 -7.10
N ALA A 76 -14.91 2.72 -6.57
CA ALA A 76 -13.71 2.81 -5.75
C ALA A 76 -12.49 3.38 -6.51
N VAL A 77 -11.58 4.01 -5.76
CA VAL A 77 -10.29 4.49 -6.26
C VAL A 77 -9.40 3.30 -6.64
N ASP A 78 -8.70 3.40 -7.78
CA ASP A 78 -7.70 2.41 -8.21
C ASP A 78 -6.34 3.01 -8.60
N HIS A 79 -6.20 4.33 -8.56
CA HIS A 79 -4.95 5.06 -8.73
C HIS A 79 -4.83 6.16 -7.70
N VAL A 80 -3.74 6.15 -6.95
CA VAL A 80 -3.44 7.09 -5.87
C VAL A 80 -2.01 7.59 -6.05
N SER A 81 -1.82 8.91 -6.03
CA SER A 81 -0.52 9.51 -5.78
C SER A 81 -0.63 10.46 -4.61
N PHE A 82 0.40 10.48 -3.75
CA PHE A 82 0.51 11.49 -2.70
C PHE A 82 1.96 11.81 -2.40
N SER A 83 2.21 13.04 -1.97
CA SER A 83 3.54 13.50 -1.58
C SER A 83 3.46 14.57 -0.49
N GLY A 84 4.59 14.81 0.17
CA GLY A 84 4.71 15.83 1.19
C GLY A 84 6.00 15.69 2.00
N LEU A 85 6.08 16.46 3.09
CA LEU A 85 7.21 16.43 4.01
C LEU A 85 6.92 15.50 5.18
N LEU A 86 7.86 14.63 5.53
CA LEU A 86 7.84 13.84 6.76
C LEU A 86 8.13 14.73 7.98
N SER A 87 7.89 14.23 9.19
CA SER A 87 8.23 14.92 10.44
C SER A 87 9.71 15.28 10.58
N SER A 88 10.59 14.59 9.84
CA SER A 88 12.02 14.90 9.73
C SER A 88 12.34 16.05 8.78
N GLY A 89 11.37 16.54 8.01
CA GLY A 89 11.57 17.47 6.90
C GLY A 89 11.98 16.81 5.58
N ALA A 90 12.17 15.49 5.55
CA ALA A 90 12.48 14.77 4.31
C ALA A 90 11.27 14.73 3.37
N GLN A 91 11.54 14.83 2.06
CA GLN A 91 10.51 14.72 1.03
C GLN A 91 10.11 13.26 0.83
N SER A 92 8.81 13.00 0.78
CA SER A 92 8.23 11.69 0.43
C SER A 92 7.28 11.82 -0.76
N SER A 93 7.29 10.82 -1.63
CA SER A 93 6.42 10.71 -2.80
C SER A 93 6.06 9.25 -3.02
N VAL A 94 4.77 8.98 -3.21
CA VAL A 94 4.22 7.65 -3.35
C VAL A 94 3.23 7.63 -4.51
N VAL A 95 3.31 6.58 -5.33
CA VAL A 95 2.35 6.28 -6.38
C VAL A 95 1.95 4.81 -6.24
N VAL A 96 0.64 4.57 -6.15
CA VAL A 96 0.04 3.24 -6.07
C VAL A 96 -1.05 3.14 -7.11
N TYR A 97 -1.07 2.03 -7.83
CA TYR A 97 -2.10 1.72 -8.80
C TYR A 97 -2.48 0.24 -8.71
N GLY A 98 -3.74 -0.05 -8.98
CA GLY A 98 -4.25 -1.41 -8.99
C GLY A 98 -3.82 -2.20 -10.22
N GLY A 99 -3.95 -3.52 -10.11
CA GLY A 99 -3.61 -4.47 -11.19
C GLY A 99 -2.25 -5.12 -11.01
N GLU A 100 -1.74 -5.71 -12.09
CA GLU A 100 -0.43 -6.36 -12.12
C GLU A 100 0.63 -5.35 -12.56
N PRO A 101 1.88 -5.46 -12.06
CA PRO A 101 2.99 -4.65 -12.52
C PRO A 101 3.30 -4.97 -13.97
N PHE A 102 4.21 -4.18 -14.55
CA PHE A 102 4.82 -4.55 -15.81
C PHE A 102 5.46 -5.95 -15.71
N PRO A 103 5.27 -6.85 -16.69
CA PRO A 103 5.82 -8.19 -16.63
C PRO A 103 7.34 -8.20 -16.35
N GLY A 104 7.73 -8.84 -15.24
CA GLY A 104 9.12 -8.94 -14.80
C GLY A 104 9.58 -7.85 -13.81
N GLU A 105 8.78 -6.81 -13.60
CA GLU A 105 9.03 -5.77 -12.60
C GLU A 105 8.41 -6.14 -11.23
N PRO A 106 8.95 -5.64 -10.11
CA PRO A 106 8.36 -5.85 -8.79
C PRO A 106 7.06 -5.06 -8.62
N HIS A 107 6.15 -5.55 -7.76
CA HIS A 107 4.95 -4.82 -7.35
C HIS A 107 5.28 -3.64 -6.43
N LEU A 108 6.35 -3.76 -5.64
CA LEU A 108 6.81 -2.71 -4.74
C LEU A 108 8.23 -2.30 -5.06
N ILE A 109 8.43 -0.99 -5.11
CA ILE A 109 9.74 -0.35 -4.99
C ILE A 109 9.60 0.75 -3.95
N TRP A 110 10.30 0.61 -2.83
CA TRP A 110 10.40 1.64 -1.81
C TRP A 110 11.86 1.98 -1.58
N ARG A 111 12.20 3.26 -1.76
CA ARG A 111 13.56 3.76 -1.61
C ARG A 111 13.62 4.80 -0.50
N ILE A 112 14.58 4.64 0.39
CA ILE A 112 14.89 5.60 1.45
C ILE A 112 16.31 6.08 1.21
N GLU A 113 16.44 7.34 0.84
CA GLU A 113 17.74 7.99 0.64
C GLU A 113 18.10 8.79 1.90
N GLY A 114 19.26 8.47 2.46
CA GLY A 114 19.83 9.18 3.60
C GLY A 114 21.25 9.64 3.31
N GLU A 115 21.87 10.30 4.28
CA GLU A 115 23.20 10.89 4.11
C GLU A 115 24.33 9.85 3.92
N LYS A 116 24.11 8.61 4.36
CA LYS A 116 25.11 7.53 4.34
C LYS A 116 24.87 6.50 3.25
N GLY A 117 23.73 6.56 2.56
CA GLY A 117 23.35 5.51 1.65
C GLY A 117 21.88 5.49 1.28
N VAL A 118 21.53 4.49 0.50
CA VAL A 118 20.18 4.27 -0.01
C VAL A 118 19.71 2.87 0.35
N LEU A 119 18.60 2.76 1.06
CA LEU A 119 17.86 1.52 1.21
C LEU A 119 16.89 1.36 0.03
N ASP A 120 16.92 0.20 -0.62
CA ASP A 120 16.05 -0.18 -1.74
C ASP A 120 15.32 -1.47 -1.34
N VAL A 121 14.03 -1.34 -1.05
CA VAL A 121 13.14 -2.43 -0.68
C VAL A 121 12.28 -2.79 -1.89
N ARG A 122 12.27 -4.06 -2.28
CA ARG A 122 11.49 -4.57 -3.41
C ARG A 122 10.69 -5.79 -3.00
N ALA A 123 9.47 -5.92 -3.54
CA ALA A 123 8.66 -7.12 -3.35
C ALA A 123 8.01 -7.55 -4.67
N LYS A 124 8.07 -8.85 -4.97
CA LYS A 124 7.46 -9.44 -6.17
C LYS A 124 5.95 -9.51 -6.09
N HIS A 125 5.38 -9.81 -4.94
CA HIS A 125 3.94 -9.84 -4.75
C HIS A 125 3.65 -9.11 -3.47
N THR A 126 3.03 -7.94 -3.57
CA THR A 126 2.63 -7.20 -2.38
C THR A 126 1.19 -6.74 -2.51
N PHE A 127 0.41 -7.07 -1.49
CA PHE A 127 -0.85 -6.39 -1.21
C PHE A 127 -0.58 -5.18 -0.30
N ALA A 128 0.26 -5.39 0.71
CA ALA A 128 0.94 -4.41 1.53
C ALA A 128 2.22 -5.05 2.09
N ILE A 129 3.17 -4.26 2.60
CA ILE A 129 4.46 -4.75 3.12
C ILE A 129 4.23 -5.84 4.18
N ASN A 130 3.35 -5.58 5.15
CA ASN A 130 2.97 -6.52 6.22
C ASN A 130 2.16 -7.75 5.76
N MET A 131 1.79 -7.84 4.49
CA MET A 131 1.08 -8.98 3.92
C MET A 131 1.92 -9.73 2.87
N SER A 132 3.18 -9.36 2.70
CA SER A 132 4.07 -10.01 1.73
C SER A 132 4.70 -11.25 2.38
N VAL A 133 4.76 -12.36 1.64
CA VAL A 133 5.33 -13.64 2.12
C VAL A 133 6.60 -13.93 1.34
N GLY A 134 7.76 -13.98 2.00
CA GLY A 134 9.02 -14.51 1.44
C GLY A 134 9.64 -13.76 0.25
N ASP A 135 9.02 -12.68 -0.22
CA ASP A 135 9.41 -11.99 -1.46
C ASP A 135 10.01 -10.59 -1.27
N ILE A 136 10.21 -10.15 -0.02
CA ILE A 136 10.84 -8.87 0.27
C ILE A 136 12.36 -9.00 0.16
N LYS A 137 12.95 -8.19 -0.70
CA LYS A 137 14.39 -8.01 -0.83
C LYS A 137 14.78 -6.61 -0.39
N VAL A 138 15.79 -6.52 0.47
CA VAL A 138 16.33 -5.24 0.94
C VAL A 138 17.77 -5.13 0.49
N ARG A 139 18.13 -4.01 -0.14
CA ARG A 139 19.50 -3.70 -0.53
C ARG A 139 19.91 -2.37 0.07
N LEU A 140 21.16 -2.28 0.52
CA LEU A 140 21.78 -1.04 0.97
C LEU A 140 22.90 -0.67 0.01
N GLN A 141 22.78 0.49 -0.64
CA GLN A 141 23.91 1.17 -1.22
C GLN A 141 24.61 1.98 -0.12
N ASP A 142 25.84 1.65 0.21
CA ASP A 142 26.67 2.38 1.19
C ASP A 142 27.52 3.41 0.45
N PHE A 143 27.38 4.70 0.80
CA PHE A 143 28.13 5.77 0.15
C PHE A 143 29.61 5.79 0.55
N ALA A 144 29.96 5.32 1.75
CA ALA A 144 31.34 5.34 2.21
C ALA A 144 32.20 4.30 1.48
N SER A 145 31.65 3.11 1.21
CA SER A 145 32.35 2.06 0.47
C SER A 145 32.06 2.04 -1.03
N GLY A 146 30.94 2.64 -1.47
CA GLY A 146 30.44 2.56 -2.84
C GLY A 146 29.81 1.21 -3.19
N GLU A 147 29.66 0.30 -2.22
CA GLU A 147 29.14 -1.05 -2.43
C GLU A 147 27.62 -1.11 -2.29
N VAL A 148 27.01 -2.10 -2.95
CA VAL A 148 25.62 -2.49 -2.72
C VAL A 148 25.60 -3.86 -2.03
N LYS A 149 24.96 -3.93 -0.86
CA LYS A 149 24.85 -5.14 -0.06
C LYS A 149 23.39 -5.57 0.02
N GLU A 150 23.14 -6.87 -0.10
CA GLU A 150 21.82 -7.44 0.22
C GLU A 150 21.72 -7.62 1.73
N ILE A 151 20.62 -7.16 2.32
CA ILE A 151 20.32 -7.33 3.74
C ILE A 151 19.43 -8.57 3.87
N GLU A 152 19.96 -9.58 4.54
CA GLU A 152 19.20 -10.79 4.86
C GLU A 152 18.15 -10.47 5.93
N ILE A 153 16.89 -10.75 5.62
CA ILE A 153 15.79 -10.66 6.57
C ILE A 153 15.68 -12.03 7.25
N GLN A 154 16.00 -12.07 8.54
CA GLN A 154 15.77 -13.25 9.37
C GLN A 154 14.39 -13.16 10.00
N ASP A 155 13.44 -13.88 9.43
CA ASP A 155 12.08 -14.03 9.95
C ASP A 155 11.69 -15.51 9.84
N ASP A 156 11.51 -16.16 10.98
CA ASP A 156 11.12 -17.56 11.07
C ASP A 156 9.61 -17.79 10.87
N GLN A 157 8.82 -16.71 10.95
CA GLN A 157 7.38 -16.69 10.71
C GLN A 157 7.00 -15.52 9.77
N PRO A 158 7.45 -15.52 8.50
CA PRO A 158 7.19 -14.42 7.60
C PRO A 158 5.71 -14.35 7.17
N GLY A 159 5.27 -13.12 6.90
CA GLY A 159 3.97 -12.86 6.31
C GLY A 159 2.83 -12.72 7.32
N PRO A 160 1.57 -12.73 6.86
CA PRO A 160 0.43 -12.28 7.65
C PRO A 160 0.17 -13.16 8.89
N VAL A 161 0.39 -14.47 8.79
CA VAL A 161 0.18 -15.39 9.92
C VAL A 161 1.15 -15.09 11.06
N GLY A 162 2.45 -14.96 10.76
CA GLY A 162 3.43 -14.64 11.79
C GLY A 162 3.35 -13.19 12.30
N ASN A 163 2.98 -12.24 11.43
CA ASN A 163 2.69 -10.87 11.86
C ASN A 163 1.54 -10.81 12.88
N VAL A 164 0.47 -11.58 12.66
CA VAL A 164 -0.63 -11.69 13.64
C VAL A 164 -0.16 -12.45 14.88
N GLY A 165 0.63 -13.52 14.75
CA GLY A 165 1.20 -14.23 15.90
C GLY A 165 1.99 -13.31 16.83
N ARG A 166 2.93 -12.54 16.27
CA ARG A 166 3.72 -11.53 17.01
C ARG A 166 2.87 -10.47 17.70
N LEU A 167 1.77 -10.04 17.05
CA LEU A 167 0.82 -9.10 17.66
C LEU A 167 0.17 -9.70 18.92
N TYR A 168 -0.25 -10.97 18.88
CA TYR A 168 -0.85 -11.64 20.03
C TYR A 168 0.18 -11.91 21.15
N GLU A 169 1.41 -12.27 20.80
CA GLU A 169 2.51 -12.45 21.76
C GLU A 169 2.83 -11.14 22.49
N ALA A 170 3.04 -10.05 21.74
CA ALA A 170 3.25 -8.72 22.29
C ALA A 170 2.09 -8.28 23.21
N PHE A 171 0.84 -8.55 22.79
CA PHE A 171 -0.33 -8.26 23.62
C PHE A 171 -0.35 -9.08 24.92
N ALA A 172 -0.03 -10.38 24.85
CA ALA A 172 0.02 -11.26 26.02
C ALA A 172 1.12 -10.84 27.02
N ASP A 173 2.24 -10.32 26.52
CA ASP A 173 3.36 -9.83 27.31
C ASP A 173 3.14 -8.40 27.86
N GLY A 174 2.02 -7.76 27.52
CA GLY A 174 1.68 -6.40 27.94
C GLY A 174 2.49 -5.32 27.22
N GLU A 175 3.09 -5.65 26.09
CA GLU A 175 3.75 -4.68 25.22
C GLU A 175 2.73 -3.76 24.53
N LYS A 176 3.20 -2.61 24.04
CA LYS A 176 2.36 -1.70 23.28
C LYS A 176 2.03 -2.32 21.92
N VAL A 177 0.76 -2.61 21.71
CA VAL A 177 0.21 -2.98 20.40
C VAL A 177 -0.65 -1.85 19.83
N PRO A 178 -0.89 -1.80 18.51
CA PRO A 178 -1.79 -0.81 17.92
C PRO A 178 -3.18 -0.84 18.55
N ASP A 179 -3.73 0.34 18.83
CA ASP A 179 -5.07 0.50 19.41
C ASP A 179 -6.00 1.35 18.52
N TRP A 180 -7.18 1.69 19.04
CA TRP A 180 -8.17 2.50 18.31
C TRP A 180 -7.67 3.90 17.94
N LYS A 181 -6.73 4.48 18.70
CA LYS A 181 -6.16 5.80 18.37
C LYS A 181 -5.27 5.70 17.14
N ASP A 182 -4.48 4.63 17.04
CA ASP A 182 -3.65 4.36 15.87
C ASP A 182 -4.55 4.14 14.63
N ALA A 183 -5.65 3.41 14.78
CA ALA A 183 -6.65 3.25 13.71
C ALA A 183 -7.31 4.58 13.30
N VAL A 184 -7.70 5.42 14.26
CA VAL A 184 -8.29 6.75 13.98
C VAL A 184 -7.28 7.66 13.27
N MET A 185 -6.01 7.61 13.64
CA MET A 185 -4.95 8.36 12.95
C MET A 185 -4.84 7.93 11.47
N ARG A 186 -4.82 6.61 11.21
CA ARG A 186 -4.79 6.06 9.84
C ARG A 186 -6.02 6.47 9.02
N HIS A 187 -7.21 6.42 9.61
CA HIS A 187 -8.43 6.88 8.95
C HIS A 187 -8.46 8.40 8.72
N SER A 188 -7.91 9.19 9.64
CA SER A 188 -7.76 10.64 9.46
C SER A 188 -6.80 10.97 8.31
N TRP A 189 -5.76 10.16 8.13
CA TRP A 189 -4.87 10.26 6.98
C TRP A 189 -5.58 9.93 5.67
N VAL A 190 -6.41 8.88 5.62
CA VAL A 190 -7.22 8.55 4.44
C VAL A 190 -8.14 9.72 4.05
N ASP A 191 -8.85 10.30 5.03
CA ASP A 191 -9.69 11.49 4.79
C ASP A 191 -8.87 12.67 4.26
N ALA A 192 -7.66 12.89 4.78
CA ALA A 192 -6.78 13.95 4.30
C ALA A 192 -6.35 13.72 2.83
N VAL A 193 -6.05 12.47 2.43
CA VAL A 193 -5.74 12.12 1.02
C VAL A 193 -6.91 12.46 0.11
N GLU A 194 -8.12 12.03 0.48
CA GLU A 194 -9.31 12.31 -0.32
C GLU A 194 -9.62 13.80 -0.40
N ARG A 195 -9.56 14.54 0.72
CA ARG A 195 -9.77 15.99 0.72
C ARG A 195 -8.75 16.72 -0.14
N SER A 196 -7.47 16.36 -0.02
CA SER A 196 -6.39 16.95 -0.82
C SER A 196 -6.63 16.77 -2.32
N SER A 197 -7.11 15.58 -2.72
CA SER A 197 -7.42 15.29 -4.13
C SER A 197 -8.53 16.17 -4.74
N ARG A 198 -9.52 16.58 -3.93
CA ARG A 198 -10.66 17.38 -4.38
C ARG A 198 -10.32 18.85 -4.63
N ILE A 199 -9.26 19.35 -3.99
CA ILE A 199 -8.85 20.77 -4.11
C ILE A 199 -8.39 21.10 -5.54
N TYR A 200 -7.86 20.13 -6.28
CA TYR A 200 -7.28 20.33 -7.61
C TYR A 200 -8.20 19.96 -8.78
N SER A 201 -9.30 19.23 -8.56
CA SER A 201 -10.26 18.89 -9.62
C SER A 201 -11.11 20.08 -10.10
N ASP A 202 -11.30 21.11 -9.27
CA ASP A 202 -12.20 22.22 -9.58
C ASP A 202 -11.48 23.48 -10.13
N GLY A 203 -10.15 23.48 -10.14
CA GLY A 203 -9.35 24.71 -10.33
C GLY A 203 -8.53 24.82 -11.61
N LEU A 204 -8.37 23.74 -12.39
CA LEU A 204 -7.51 23.74 -13.57
C LEU A 204 -8.31 24.09 -14.83
N ARG A 205 -8.32 25.38 -15.17
CA ARG A 205 -8.68 25.86 -16.51
C ARG A 205 -7.39 26.28 -17.22
N TRP A 206 -6.98 25.52 -18.23
CA TRP A 206 -5.93 25.93 -19.16
C TRP A 206 -6.53 26.84 -20.23
#